data_AF-A0A7S2GRQ7-F1
#
_entry.id   AF-A0A7S2GRQ7-F1
#
_cell.length_a   1.000
_cell.length_b   1.000
_cell.length_c   1.000
_cell.angle_alpha   90.00
_cell.angle_beta   90.00
_cell.angle_gamma   90.00
#
_symmetry.space_group_name_H-M   'P 1'
#
loop_
_entity.id
_entity.type
_entity.pdbx_description
1 polymer ?
#
loop_
_entity_poly.entity_id
_entity_poly.type
_entity_poly.pdbx_seq_one_letter_code
_entity_poly.pdbx_strand_id
1 'polypeptide(L)'
;LGEPIHSQPFCLLVGVAKAAMGYYSLPPTTYAAELSDFEKLLRTLPLDGAIQALDLLETLVRKVLQSPSEEKYRKVRTTNEKLAPLFGLAGSAEVMAGMGWQRDGEFMVLPKGVQLDFQQHIVKILEAKSHFGKQREAVARSAKLATDPSKASMLKQLEMDRRERGAAA
;
A
#
# COMPACT_ATOMS: atom_id res chain seq x y z
N LEU A 1 -38.81 -9.14 -50.50
CA LEU A 1 -39.90 -9.57 -49.60
C LEU A 1 -39.48 -10.90 -48.99
N GLY A 2 -39.06 -10.88 -47.73
CA GLY A 2 -38.54 -12.07 -47.04
C GLY A 2 -38.15 -11.73 -45.61
N GLU A 3 -39.14 -11.74 -44.71
CA GLU A 3 -38.94 -11.90 -43.26
C GLU A 3 -38.61 -13.39 -42.98
N PRO A 4 -37.84 -13.72 -41.92
CA PRO A 4 -38.54 -14.19 -40.73
C PRO A 4 -37.86 -13.85 -39.38
N ILE A 5 -38.64 -13.17 -38.52
CA ILE A 5 -38.98 -13.54 -37.14
C ILE A 5 -38.21 -14.75 -36.55
N HIS A 6 -37.36 -14.53 -35.54
CA HIS A 6 -36.87 -15.58 -34.65
C HIS A 6 -37.30 -15.29 -33.21
N SER A 7 -38.32 -16.06 -32.81
CA SER A 7 -38.82 -16.26 -31.46
C SER A 7 -37.82 -17.10 -30.67
N GLN A 8 -37.48 -16.69 -29.44
CA GLN A 8 -36.91 -17.58 -28.41
C GLN A 8 -37.56 -17.29 -27.04
N PRO A 9 -37.77 -18.33 -26.22
CA PRO A 9 -38.80 -18.35 -25.17
C PRO A 9 -38.30 -17.95 -23.77
N PHE A 10 -39.28 -17.55 -22.97
CA PHE A 10 -39.30 -17.60 -21.50
C PHE A 10 -38.62 -18.86 -20.94
N CYS A 11 -37.65 -18.71 -20.05
CA CYS A 11 -37.29 -19.76 -19.10
C CYS A 11 -37.11 -19.14 -17.70
N LEU A 12 -38.20 -19.23 -16.94
CA LEU A 12 -38.27 -19.04 -15.51
C LEU A 12 -37.54 -20.21 -14.84
N LEU A 13 -36.53 -19.96 -14.02
CA LEU A 13 -36.12 -20.92 -13.01
C LEU A 13 -35.59 -20.25 -11.75
N VAL A 14 -36.31 -20.57 -10.69
CA VAL A 14 -36.19 -20.17 -9.29
C VAL A 14 -34.92 -20.76 -8.66
N GLY A 15 -34.27 -19.99 -7.77
CA GLY A 15 -33.09 -20.46 -7.03
C GLY A 15 -32.82 -19.69 -5.74
N VAL A 16 -33.53 -20.07 -4.69
CA VAL A 16 -33.32 -19.95 -3.22
C VAL A 16 -32.11 -19.14 -2.69
N ALA A 17 -32.46 -18.12 -1.90
CA ALA A 17 -31.86 -17.52 -0.71
C ALA A 17 -30.40 -17.82 -0.28
N LYS A 18 -29.68 -16.73 0.03
CA LYS A 18 -28.79 -16.68 1.20
C LYS A 18 -29.03 -15.39 1.98
N ALA A 19 -29.71 -15.51 3.12
CA ALA A 19 -29.86 -14.45 4.10
C ALA A 19 -28.47 -14.05 4.63
N ALA A 20 -28.03 -12.84 4.30
CA ALA A 20 -26.88 -12.20 4.92
C ALA A 20 -27.38 -11.33 6.07
N MET A 21 -27.48 -11.92 7.27
CA MET A 21 -27.54 -11.18 8.53
C MET A 21 -26.18 -10.53 8.77
N GLY A 22 -26.03 -9.28 8.31
CA GLY A 22 -24.92 -8.40 8.63
C GLY A 22 -25.47 -7.01 8.93
N TYR A 23 -25.59 -6.67 10.21
CA TYR A 23 -26.18 -5.42 10.74
C TYR A 23 -25.32 -4.17 10.48
N TYR A 24 -24.47 -4.17 9.46
CA TYR A 24 -23.74 -2.99 8.99
C TYR A 24 -23.60 -3.04 7.48
N SER A 25 -24.68 -2.68 6.77
CA SER A 25 -24.66 -2.37 5.34
C SER A 25 -24.00 -1.00 5.12
N LEU A 26 -22.71 -0.88 5.45
CA LEU A 26 -21.89 0.10 4.76
C LEU A 26 -21.65 -0.51 3.37
N PRO A 27 -22.07 0.15 2.27
CA PRO A 27 -21.65 -0.30 0.96
C PRO A 27 -20.12 -0.39 0.98
N PRO A 28 -19.49 -1.45 0.44
CA PRO A 28 -18.06 -1.43 0.26
C PRO A 28 -17.80 -0.21 -0.63
N THR A 29 -17.25 0.84 -0.06
CA THR A 29 -16.84 2.00 -0.82
C THR A 29 -15.69 1.52 -1.68
N THR A 30 -16.03 1.01 -2.86
CA THR A 30 -15.13 0.77 -3.98
C THR A 30 -14.71 2.12 -4.54
N TYR A 31 -14.19 2.99 -3.69
CA TYR A 31 -13.17 3.93 -4.08
C TYR A 31 -11.87 3.23 -3.69
N ALA A 32 -11.49 2.22 -4.48
CA ALA A 32 -10.08 1.98 -4.66
C ALA A 32 -9.58 3.26 -5.35
N ALA A 33 -9.32 4.30 -4.55
CA ALA A 33 -8.64 5.49 -5.01
C ALA A 33 -7.45 4.96 -5.78
N GLU A 34 -7.43 5.18 -7.10
CA GLU A 34 -6.40 4.64 -7.96
C GLU A 34 -5.08 5.11 -7.37
N LEU A 35 -4.41 4.20 -6.67
CA LEU A 35 -3.20 4.53 -5.93
C LEU A 35 -2.26 5.11 -6.95
N SER A 36 -1.80 6.33 -6.69
CA SER A 36 -0.85 6.98 -7.58
C SER A 36 0.34 6.04 -7.76
N ASP A 37 0.93 5.99 -8.96
CA ASP A 37 2.06 5.06 -9.21
C ASP A 37 3.20 5.28 -8.21
N PHE A 38 3.36 6.53 -7.74
CA PHE A 38 4.23 6.88 -6.62
C PHE A 38 3.85 6.21 -5.29
N GLU A 39 2.57 6.11 -4.94
CA GLU A 39 2.13 5.41 -3.72
C GLU A 39 2.36 3.90 -3.82
N LYS A 40 2.17 3.33 -5.01
CA LYS A 40 2.48 1.90 -5.24
C LYS A 40 3.97 1.65 -5.01
N LEU A 41 4.84 2.52 -5.55
CA LEU A 41 6.29 2.46 -5.34
C LEU A 41 6.68 2.64 -3.88
N LEU A 42 6.00 3.52 -3.14
CA LEU A 42 6.23 3.69 -1.71
C LEU A 42 5.84 2.43 -0.91
N ARG A 43 4.77 1.73 -1.30
CA ARG A 43 4.28 0.53 -0.62
C ARG A 43 5.10 -0.72 -0.90
N THR A 44 5.86 -0.75 -2.00
CA THR A 44 6.78 -1.86 -2.33
C THR A 44 8.10 -1.82 -1.54
N LEU A 45 8.37 -0.73 -0.80
CA LEU A 45 9.60 -0.62 -0.01
C LEU A 45 9.64 -1.63 1.14
N PRO A 46 10.82 -2.19 1.47
CA PRO A 46 10.98 -3.10 2.59
C PRO A 46 10.67 -2.40 3.93
N LEU A 47 9.94 -3.10 4.82
CA LEU A 47 9.55 -2.59 6.15
C LEU A 47 10.76 -2.23 7.04
N ASP A 48 11.90 -2.87 6.80
CA ASP A 48 13.14 -2.64 7.54
C ASP A 48 13.79 -1.34 7.07
N GLY A 49 13.89 -0.34 7.95
CA GLY A 49 14.49 0.96 7.63
C GLY A 49 13.60 1.93 6.82
N ALA A 50 12.46 1.50 6.25
CA ALA A 50 11.58 2.37 5.46
C ALA A 50 11.15 3.64 6.19
N ILE A 51 10.85 3.58 7.49
CA ILE A 51 10.42 4.75 8.26
C ILE A 51 11.52 5.82 8.28
N GLN A 52 12.79 5.43 8.47
CA GLN A 52 13.92 6.35 8.50
C GLN A 52 14.21 6.91 7.10
N ALA A 53 14.17 6.06 6.08
CA ALA A 53 14.33 6.48 4.69
C ALA A 53 13.24 7.50 4.27
N LEU A 54 11.98 7.23 4.61
CA LEU A 54 10.86 8.13 4.31
C LEU A 54 10.96 9.48 5.05
N ASP A 55 11.47 9.48 6.28
CA ASP A 55 11.69 10.70 7.07
C ASP A 55 12.78 11.61 6.45
N LEU A 56 13.89 10.98 6.01
CA LEU A 56 14.95 11.65 5.29
C LEU A 56 14.46 12.18 3.94
N LEU A 57 13.65 11.40 3.23
CA LEU A 57 13.05 11.78 1.96
C LEU A 57 12.10 12.96 2.13
N GLU A 58 11.23 12.94 3.14
CA GLU A 58 10.33 14.06 3.46
C GLU A 58 11.15 15.33 3.73
N THR A 59 12.18 15.24 4.57
CA THR A 59 13.04 16.37 4.93
C THR A 59 13.73 16.94 3.70
N LEU A 60 14.22 16.08 2.80
CA LEU A 60 14.88 16.49 1.57
C LEU A 60 13.90 17.20 0.64
N VAL A 61 12.73 16.61 0.39
CA VAL A 61 11.67 17.21 -0.44
C VAL A 61 11.22 18.55 0.14
N ARG A 62 11.04 18.64 1.47
CA ARG A 62 10.69 19.89 2.16
C ARG A 62 11.74 20.98 1.97
N LYS A 63 13.03 20.64 2.02
CA LYS A 63 14.13 21.60 1.76
C LYS A 63 14.11 22.08 0.31
N VAL A 64 13.85 21.19 -0.65
CA VAL A 64 13.70 21.55 -2.07
C VAL A 64 12.51 22.48 -2.28
N LEU A 65 11.39 22.24 -1.59
CA LEU A 65 10.20 23.10 -1.66
C LEU A 65 10.42 24.48 -1.01
N GLN A 66 11.11 24.52 0.14
CA GLN A 66 11.40 25.77 0.85
C GLN A 66 12.41 26.64 0.10
N SER A 67 13.34 26.02 -0.64
CA SER A 67 14.41 26.73 -1.34
C SER A 67 14.67 26.10 -2.71
N PRO A 68 13.74 26.26 -3.66
CA PRO A 68 13.86 25.64 -4.98
C PRO A 68 15.00 26.24 -5.81
N SER A 69 15.43 27.47 -5.51
CA SER A 69 16.51 28.14 -6.23
C SER A 69 17.90 27.64 -5.85
N GLU A 70 18.05 26.94 -4.72
CA GLU A 70 19.35 26.45 -4.26
C GLU A 70 19.68 25.08 -4.84
N GLU A 71 20.66 25.04 -5.75
CA GLU A 71 21.10 23.81 -6.43
C GLU A 71 21.63 22.74 -5.47
N LYS A 72 22.09 23.14 -4.28
CA LYS A 72 22.58 22.24 -3.22
C LYS A 72 21.50 21.31 -2.67
N TYR A 73 20.22 21.68 -2.78
CA TYR A 73 19.10 20.81 -2.41
C TYR A 73 18.58 20.01 -3.60
N ARG A 74 18.83 20.47 -4.84
CA ARG A 74 18.52 19.74 -6.07
C ARG A 74 19.56 18.69 -6.43
N LYS A 75 20.77 18.77 -5.89
CA LYS A 75 21.84 17.79 -6.09
C LYS A 75 22.26 17.20 -4.76
N VAL A 76 21.91 15.94 -4.53
CA VAL A 76 22.31 15.18 -3.34
C VAL A 76 23.30 14.10 -3.73
N ARG A 77 24.32 13.90 -2.87
CA ARG A 77 25.34 12.88 -3.08
C ARG A 77 24.92 11.59 -2.40
N THR A 78 24.93 10.48 -3.12
CA THR A 78 24.50 9.17 -2.58
C THR A 78 25.43 8.64 -1.51
N THR A 79 26.68 9.12 -1.49
CA THR A 79 27.74 8.75 -0.54
C THR A 79 27.63 9.46 0.81
N ASN A 80 26.67 10.36 1.02
CA ASN A 80 26.54 11.04 2.32
C ASN A 80 25.96 10.08 3.36
N GLU A 81 26.62 9.92 4.51
CA GLU A 81 26.21 9.03 5.60
C GLU A 81 24.77 9.30 6.06
N LYS A 82 24.32 10.56 5.99
CA LYS A 82 22.95 10.94 6.37
C LYS A 82 21.89 10.39 5.42
N LEU A 83 22.26 10.09 4.18
CA LEU A 83 21.37 9.54 3.16
C LEU A 83 21.64 8.06 2.90
N ALA A 84 22.66 7.47 3.54
CA ALA A 84 22.95 6.05 3.44
C ALA A 84 21.75 5.15 3.79
N PRO A 85 20.91 5.46 4.81
CA PRO A 85 19.70 4.66 5.09
C PRO A 85 18.66 4.75 3.97
N LEU A 86 18.62 5.88 3.25
CA LEU A 86 17.73 6.08 2.12
C LEU A 86 18.24 5.34 0.88
N PHE A 87 19.51 5.54 0.51
CA PHE A 87 20.11 4.90 -0.67
C PHE A 87 20.42 3.41 -0.50
N GLY A 88 20.59 2.94 0.74
CA GLY A 88 20.78 1.53 1.06
C GLY A 88 19.49 0.71 0.97
N LEU A 89 18.32 1.36 0.93
CA LEU A 89 17.04 0.67 0.80
C LEU A 89 16.79 0.26 -0.66
N ALA A 90 16.46 -1.02 -0.88
CA ALA A 90 15.99 -1.49 -2.17
C ALA A 90 14.67 -0.76 -2.55
N GLY A 91 14.61 -0.21 -3.76
CA GLY A 91 13.46 0.55 -4.27
C GLY A 91 13.47 2.05 -3.97
N SER A 92 14.40 2.57 -3.16
CA SER A 92 14.50 4.01 -2.89
C SER A 92 14.83 4.83 -4.14
N ALA A 93 15.68 4.30 -5.00
CA ALA A 93 16.04 4.90 -6.29
C ALA A 93 14.82 4.99 -7.22
N GLU A 94 13.94 3.99 -7.21
CA GLU A 94 12.71 3.95 -8.02
C GLU A 94 11.69 4.97 -7.53
N VAL A 95 11.54 5.09 -6.21
CA VAL A 95 10.68 6.12 -5.57
C VAL A 95 11.16 7.52 -5.95
N MET A 96 12.47 7.78 -5.89
CA MET A 96 13.01 9.07 -6.29
C MET A 96 12.92 9.30 -7.80
N ALA A 97 13.15 8.27 -8.63
CA ALA A 97 12.94 8.36 -10.06
C ALA A 97 11.48 8.68 -10.42
N GLY A 98 10.52 8.11 -9.69
CA GLY A 98 9.09 8.41 -9.81
C GLY A 98 8.73 9.88 -9.50
N MET A 99 9.58 10.58 -8.73
CA MET A 99 9.45 12.02 -8.47
C MET A 99 10.22 12.88 -9.47
N GLY A 100 10.83 12.28 -10.50
CA GLY A 100 11.60 12.99 -11.51
C GLY A 100 13.06 13.25 -11.13
N TRP A 101 13.57 12.61 -10.07
CA TRP A 101 15.01 12.63 -9.79
C TRP A 101 15.77 11.74 -10.76
N GLN A 102 16.93 12.22 -11.20
CA GLN A 102 17.81 11.50 -12.12
C GLN A 102 19.09 11.11 -11.40
N ARG A 103 19.53 9.88 -11.62
CA ARG A 103 20.80 9.39 -11.10
C ARG A 103 21.92 9.77 -12.08
N ASP A 104 22.86 10.57 -11.59
CA ASP A 104 24.05 11.05 -12.27
C ASP A 104 25.30 10.51 -11.55
N GLY A 105 25.60 9.24 -11.80
CA GLY A 105 26.69 8.51 -11.13
C GLY A 105 26.50 8.38 -9.61
N GLU A 106 27.34 9.08 -8.84
CA GLU A 106 27.28 9.18 -7.37
C GLU A 106 26.35 10.30 -6.87
N PHE A 107 25.74 11.04 -7.78
CA PHE A 107 24.83 12.13 -7.44
C PHE A 107 23.42 11.79 -7.90
N MET A 108 22.46 12.31 -7.16
CA MET A 108 21.06 12.30 -7.55
C MET A 108 20.62 13.74 -7.72
N VAL A 109 20.19 14.07 -8.93
CA VAL A 109 19.94 15.44 -9.39
C VAL A 109 18.49 15.57 -9.81
N LEU A 110 17.84 16.62 -9.31
CA LEU A 110 16.52 17.02 -9.74
C LEU A 110 16.64 18.07 -10.85
N PRO A 111 16.13 17.80 -12.06
CA PRO A 111 16.15 18.77 -13.16
C PRO A 111 15.40 20.05 -12.80
N LYS A 112 15.85 21.19 -13.33
CA LYS A 112 15.24 22.49 -12.98
C LYS A 112 13.77 22.64 -13.41
N GLY A 113 13.33 21.83 -14.38
CA GLY A 113 11.95 21.80 -14.87
C GLY A 113 10.99 20.94 -14.04
N VAL A 114 11.48 20.15 -13.09
CA VAL A 114 10.64 19.31 -12.23
C VAL A 114 10.26 20.11 -10.99
N GLN A 115 8.97 20.45 -10.87
CA GLN A 115 8.40 21.05 -9.67
C GLN A 115 7.82 19.95 -8.79
N LEU A 116 8.34 19.84 -7.58
CA LEU A 116 7.73 19.02 -6.55
C LEU A 116 6.58 19.83 -5.93
N ASP A 117 5.50 19.14 -5.59
CA ASP A 117 4.32 19.71 -4.95
C ASP A 117 4.12 19.13 -3.54
N PHE A 118 3.73 19.98 -2.58
CA PHE A 118 3.52 19.56 -1.19
C PHE A 118 2.43 18.50 -1.06
N GLN A 119 1.28 18.68 -1.72
CA GLN A 119 0.17 17.73 -1.60
C GLN A 119 0.47 16.42 -2.32
N GLN A 120 1.09 16.49 -3.50
CA GLN A 120 1.33 15.27 -4.28
C GLN A 120 2.51 14.45 -3.76
N HIS A 121 3.47 15.04 -3.05
CA HIS A 121 4.69 14.32 -2.65
C HIS A 121 4.77 14.14 -1.13
N ILE A 122 4.62 15.21 -0.34
CA ILE A 122 4.77 15.13 1.12
C ILE A 122 3.60 14.39 1.76
N VAL A 123 2.36 14.70 1.37
CA VAL A 123 1.19 14.00 1.93
C VAL A 123 1.27 12.51 1.60
N LYS A 124 1.61 12.14 0.36
CA LYS A 124 1.78 10.73 -0.03
C LYS A 124 2.89 10.01 0.75
N ILE A 125 4.02 10.68 1.03
CA ILE A 125 5.08 10.13 1.89
C ILE A 125 4.58 9.92 3.32
N LEU A 126 3.81 10.86 3.88
CA LEU A 126 3.21 10.74 5.21
C LEU A 126 2.17 9.62 5.28
N GLU A 127 1.34 9.48 4.25
CA GLU A 127 0.38 8.38 4.13
C GLU A 127 1.08 7.02 4.07
N ALA A 128 2.15 6.91 3.29
CA ALA A 128 2.99 5.72 3.25
C ALA A 128 3.61 5.41 4.62
N LYS A 129 4.13 6.43 5.33
CA LYS A 129 4.67 6.27 6.70
C LYS A 129 3.61 5.74 7.67
N SER A 130 2.40 6.29 7.62
CA SER A 130 1.25 5.82 8.40
C SER A 130 0.86 4.37 8.05
N HIS A 131 0.91 4.02 6.77
CA HIS A 131 0.65 2.66 6.30
C HIS A 131 1.70 1.67 6.81
N PHE A 132 3.00 2.00 6.79
CA PHE A 132 4.05 1.17 7.35
C PHE A 132 3.94 1.01 8.87
N GLY A 133 3.57 2.08 9.60
CA GLY A 133 3.27 2.00 11.04
C GLY A 133 2.14 1.01 11.33
N LYS A 134 1.01 1.15 10.62
CA LYS A 134 -0.14 0.24 10.73
C LYS A 134 0.23 -1.18 10.34
N GLN A 135 1.03 -1.41 9.29
CA GLN A 135 1.47 -2.74 8.90
C GLN A 135 2.36 -3.39 9.97
N ARG A 136 3.32 -2.66 10.54
CA ARG A 136 4.15 -3.18 11.64
C ARG A 136 3.31 -3.55 12.86
N GLU A 137 2.35 -2.69 13.23
CA GLU A 137 1.43 -2.99 14.33
C GLU A 137 0.49 -4.15 14.01
N ALA A 138 -0.02 -4.25 12.78
CA ALA A 138 -0.91 -5.33 12.37
C ALA A 138 -0.17 -6.68 12.39
N VAL A 139 1.06 -6.72 11.88
CA VAL A 139 1.94 -7.91 11.95
C VAL A 139 2.29 -8.24 13.39
N ALA A 140 2.59 -7.25 14.23
CA ALA A 140 2.86 -7.49 15.65
C ALA A 140 1.61 -7.97 16.42
N ARG A 141 0.44 -7.43 16.12
CA ARG A 141 -0.84 -7.84 16.72
C ARG A 141 -1.24 -9.23 16.26
N SER A 142 -1.10 -9.55 14.98
CA SER A 142 -1.41 -10.88 14.45
C SER A 142 -0.42 -11.92 14.96
N ALA A 143 0.87 -11.57 15.09
CA ALA A 143 1.87 -12.44 15.72
C ALA A 143 1.54 -12.72 17.19
N LYS A 144 1.12 -11.70 17.95
CA LYS A 144 0.66 -11.87 19.35
C LYS A 144 -0.59 -12.75 19.42
N LEU A 145 -1.60 -12.48 18.59
CA LEU A 145 -2.83 -13.28 18.52
C LEU A 145 -2.58 -14.74 18.08
N ALA A 146 -1.57 -14.99 17.25
CA ALA A 146 -1.16 -16.32 16.85
C ALA A 146 -0.34 -17.04 17.94
N THR A 147 0.32 -16.26 18.80
CA THR A 147 1.12 -16.78 19.92
C THR A 147 0.27 -17.02 21.18
N ASP A 148 -0.92 -16.42 21.29
CA ASP A 148 -1.83 -16.64 22.42
C ASP A 148 -2.33 -18.11 22.46
N PRO A 149 -1.87 -18.95 23.41
CA PRO A 149 -2.17 -20.38 23.45
C PRO A 149 -3.66 -20.66 23.70
N SER A 150 -4.38 -19.73 24.35
CA SER A 150 -5.82 -19.86 24.64
C SER A 150 -6.70 -19.84 23.39
N LYS A 151 -6.34 -19.08 22.35
CA LYS A 151 -7.14 -18.99 21.12
C LYS A 151 -6.87 -20.17 20.18
N ALA A 152 -5.63 -20.68 20.16
CA ALA A 152 -5.25 -21.87 19.41
C ALA A 152 -5.95 -23.14 19.95
N SER A 153 -6.02 -23.30 21.27
CA SER A 153 -6.80 -24.40 21.89
C SER A 153 -8.29 -24.28 21.60
N MET A 154 -8.86 -23.07 21.67
CA MET A 154 -10.29 -22.83 21.41
C MET A 154 -10.68 -23.12 19.95
N LEU A 155 -9.82 -22.77 18.98
CA LEU A 155 -10.02 -23.11 17.56
C LEU A 155 -9.91 -24.62 17.31
N LYS A 156 -8.93 -25.29 17.94
CA LYS A 156 -8.76 -26.74 17.82
C LYS A 156 -9.95 -27.50 18.39
N GLN A 157 -10.57 -26.99 19.45
CA GLN A 157 -11.75 -27.60 20.07
C GLN A 157 -13.00 -27.45 19.20
N LEU A 158 -13.22 -26.29 18.57
CA LEU A 158 -14.32 -26.08 17.61
C LEU A 158 -14.17 -26.94 16.35
N GLU A 159 -12.94 -27.18 15.89
CA GLU A 159 -12.65 -28.07 14.76
C GLU A 159 -12.99 -29.53 15.08
N MET A 160 -12.65 -29.98 16.29
CA MET A 160 -12.99 -31.32 16.80
C MET A 160 -14.52 -31.50 16.88
N ASP A 161 -15.23 -30.53 17.47
CA ASP A 161 -16.70 -30.55 17.55
C ASP A 161 -17.38 -30.58 16.18
N ARG A 162 -16.85 -29.81 15.21
CA ARG A 162 -17.37 -29.79 13.84
C ARG A 162 -17.15 -31.13 13.14
N ARG A 163 -16.02 -31.78 13.39
CA ARG A 163 -15.69 -33.09 12.83
C ARG A 163 -16.56 -34.20 13.42
N GLU A 164 -16.82 -34.18 14.71
CA GLU A 164 -17.72 -35.15 15.36
C GLU A 164 -19.18 -34.99 14.89
N ARG A 165 -19.66 -33.75 14.72
CA ARG A 165 -21.00 -33.50 14.16
C ARG A 165 -21.14 -33.85 12.68
N GLY A 166 -20.06 -33.70 11.91
CA GLY A 166 -20.03 -34.08 10.49
C GLY A 166 -19.85 -35.58 10.26
N ALA A 167 -19.33 -36.33 11.23
CA ALA A 167 -19.17 -37.78 11.16
C ALA A 167 -20.36 -38.56 11.74
N ALA A 168 -21.24 -37.89 12.50
CA ALA A 168 -22.46 -38.46 13.08
C ALA A 168 -23.73 -38.18 12.24
N ALA A 169 -23.60 -37.54 11.07
CA ALA A 169 -24.64 -37.34 10.06
C ALA A 169 -24.34 -38.17 8.82
#